data_AF-A0A850YNT6-F1
#
_entry.id   AF-A0A850YNT6-F1
#
_cell.length_a   1.000
_cell.length_b   1.000
_cell.length_c   1.000
_cell.angle_alpha   90.00
_cell.angle_beta   90.00
_cell.angle_gamma   90.00
#
_symmetry.space_group_name_H-M   'P 1'
#
loop_
_entity.id
_entity.type
_entity.pdbx_description
1 polymer ?
#
loop_
_entity_poly.entity_id
_entity_poly.type
_entity_poly.pdbx_seq_one_letter_code
_entity_poly.pdbx_strand_id
1 'polypeptide(L)'
;IEHHQWLERPLCSLKPVKGKTVFTDAGRKTKRAACVWQQQGERLQHLIKGEVGDSLQTLELKAVCWALKTWDKEPIYIVSDSLYVVRVVQRIEDALIRQTQNQNLGELFL
;
A
#
# COMPACT_ATOMS: atom_id res chain seq x y z
N ILE A 1 -17.76 24.37 -18.41
CA ILE A 1 -18.25 23.15 -17.72
C ILE A 1 -17.04 22.50 -17.08
N GLU A 2 -16.72 22.89 -15.85
CA GLU A 2 -15.58 22.36 -15.07
C GLU A 2 -16.07 21.19 -14.23
N HIS A 3 -15.57 19.98 -14.49
CA HIS A 3 -16.12 18.74 -13.94
C HIS A 3 -15.16 17.93 -13.04
N HIS A 4 -14.21 18.57 -12.33
CA HIS A 4 -13.19 17.82 -11.56
C HIS A 4 -12.96 18.31 -10.11
N GLN A 5 -13.92 18.97 -9.47
CA GLN A 5 -13.72 19.64 -8.18
C GLN A 5 -13.96 18.76 -6.92
N TRP A 6 -13.71 17.44 -6.96
CA TRP A 6 -13.98 16.55 -5.80
C TRP A 6 -12.86 15.60 -5.37
N LEU A 7 -11.60 15.87 -5.75
CA LEU A 7 -10.44 15.25 -5.09
C LEU A 7 -9.34 16.29 -4.92
N GLU A 8 -9.12 16.76 -3.69
CA GLU A 8 -8.01 17.68 -3.42
C GLU A 8 -6.63 17.01 -3.58
N ARG A 9 -6.53 15.67 -3.66
CA ARG A 9 -5.34 14.90 -4.11
C ARG A 9 -5.67 13.40 -4.29
N PRO A 10 -5.10 12.71 -5.29
CA PRO A 10 -5.15 11.24 -5.37
C PRO A 10 -4.39 10.62 -4.17
N LEU A 11 -4.87 9.47 -3.67
CA LEU A 11 -4.28 8.79 -2.51
C LEU A 11 -2.92 8.17 -2.85
N CYS A 12 -2.73 7.74 -4.10
CA CYS A 12 -1.45 7.26 -4.62
C CYS A 12 -0.76 8.32 -5.49
N SER A 13 0.57 8.38 -5.38
CA SER A 13 1.42 9.22 -6.24
C SER A 13 2.46 8.36 -6.96
N LEU A 14 2.66 8.61 -8.26
CA LEU A 14 3.75 8.01 -9.03
C LEU A 14 5.11 8.65 -8.74
N LYS A 15 5.13 9.80 -8.09
CA LYS A 15 6.35 10.49 -7.66
C LYS A 15 6.55 10.30 -6.15
N PRO A 16 7.81 10.26 -5.67
CA PRO A 16 8.07 10.22 -4.23
C PRO A 16 7.36 11.34 -3.48
N VAL A 17 6.73 11.00 -2.36
CA VAL A 17 6.05 11.96 -1.48
C VAL A 17 6.95 12.32 -0.31
N LYS A 18 6.75 13.53 0.25
CA LYS A 18 7.41 13.92 1.49
C LYS A 18 6.74 13.19 2.65
N GLY A 19 7.41 12.17 3.16
CA GLY A 19 6.86 11.25 4.16
C GLY A 19 7.91 10.27 4.68
N LYS A 20 7.48 9.29 5.46
CA LYS A 20 8.38 8.22 5.90
C LYS A 20 8.79 7.35 4.71
N THR A 21 10.09 7.17 4.49
CA THR A 21 10.58 6.18 3.51
C THR A 21 10.65 4.81 4.16
N VAL A 22 9.94 3.84 3.59
CA VAL A 22 9.90 2.46 4.07
C VAL A 22 10.28 1.52 2.93
N PHE A 23 11.29 0.70 3.15
CA PHE A 23 11.71 -0.34 2.23
C PHE A 23 11.04 -1.65 2.64
N THR A 24 10.43 -2.35 1.68
CA THR A 24 9.75 -3.63 1.90
C THR A 24 10.38 -4.72 1.06
N ASP A 25 10.51 -5.92 1.62
CA ASP A 25 11.00 -7.11 0.94
C ASP A 25 10.41 -8.37 1.59
N ALA A 26 10.33 -9.48 0.86
CA ALA A 26 9.96 -10.77 1.40
C ALA A 26 10.85 -11.93 0.90
N GLY A 27 11.13 -12.85 1.83
CA GLY A 27 11.87 -14.06 1.55
C GLY A 27 10.97 -15.29 1.46
N ARG A 28 10.91 -15.92 0.28
CA ARG A 28 10.17 -17.18 0.09
C ARG A 28 10.71 -18.32 0.97
N LYS A 29 12.04 -18.46 1.02
CA LYS A 29 12.71 -19.52 1.80
C LYS A 29 12.56 -19.31 3.31
N THR A 30 12.68 -18.06 3.75
CA THR A 30 12.56 -17.69 5.17
C THR A 30 11.12 -17.62 5.63
N LYS A 31 10.16 -17.57 4.70
CA LYS A 31 8.73 -17.31 4.95
C LYS A 31 8.53 -16.09 5.84
N ARG A 32 9.24 -15.01 5.51
CA ARG A 32 9.18 -13.74 6.24
C ARG A 32 9.09 -12.58 5.27
N ALA A 33 8.40 -11.54 5.70
CA ALA A 33 8.47 -10.22 5.10
C ALA A 33 9.16 -9.26 6.07
N ALA A 34 9.75 -8.21 5.55
CA ALA A 34 10.44 -7.20 6.33
C ALA A 34 10.07 -5.81 5.84
N CYS A 35 9.97 -4.88 6.80
CA CYS A 35 9.85 -3.46 6.54
C CYS A 35 11.01 -2.78 7.27
N VAL A 36 11.73 -1.91 6.59
CA VAL A 36 12.90 -1.19 7.13
C VAL A 36 12.73 0.29 6.87
N TRP A 37 12.97 1.11 7.89
CA TRP A 37 12.88 2.56 7.79
C TRP A 37 13.93 3.24 8.67
N GLN A 38 14.09 4.55 8.49
CA GLN A 38 14.92 5.38 9.36
C GLN A 38 14.07 6.28 10.28
N GLN A 39 14.54 6.46 11.50
CA GLN A 39 13.94 7.36 12.49
C GLN A 39 15.06 7.94 13.37
N GLN A 40 15.14 9.27 13.45
CA GLN A 40 16.12 9.98 14.31
C GLN A 40 17.58 9.52 14.13
N GLY A 41 17.97 9.14 12.91
CA GLY A 41 19.33 8.65 12.61
C GLY A 41 19.52 7.15 12.82
N GLU A 42 18.55 6.44 13.39
CA GLU A 42 18.60 5.00 13.59
C GLU A 42 17.83 4.23 12.51
N ARG A 43 18.36 3.07 12.13
CA ARG A 43 17.69 2.12 11.25
C ARG A 43 16.81 1.20 12.09
N LEU A 44 15.51 1.24 11.83
CA LEU A 44 14.52 0.37 12.46
C LEU A 44 14.02 -0.68 11.47
N GLN A 45 13.53 -1.81 12.00
CA GLN A 45 12.96 -2.88 11.20
C GLN A 45 11.74 -3.52 11.87
N HIS A 46 10.83 -4.02 11.05
CA HIS A 46 9.73 -4.87 11.48
C HIS A 46 9.74 -6.15 10.65
N LEU A 47 9.64 -7.29 11.32
CA LEU A 47 9.61 -8.62 10.68
C LEU A 47 8.21 -9.22 10.81
N ILE A 48 7.68 -9.66 9.68
CA ILE A 48 6.38 -10.31 9.58
C ILE A 48 6.62 -11.78 9.30
N LYS A 49 6.10 -12.65 10.17
CA LYS A 49 6.17 -14.10 9.97
C LYS A 49 5.04 -14.53 9.03
N GLY A 50 5.40 -15.29 8.00
CA GLY A 50 4.46 -15.89 7.07
C GLY A 50 3.76 -17.11 7.63
N GLU A 51 2.59 -17.40 7.07
CA GLU A 51 1.77 -18.58 7.32
C GLU A 51 2.05 -19.70 6.32
N VAL A 52 1.54 -20.90 6.58
CA VAL A 52 1.79 -22.09 5.75
C VAL A 52 1.34 -21.87 4.29
N GLY A 53 0.21 -21.19 4.09
CA GLY A 53 -0.35 -20.88 2.77
C GLY A 53 0.18 -19.62 2.09
N ASP A 54 1.02 -18.82 2.76
CA ASP A 54 1.48 -17.57 2.17
C ASP A 54 2.44 -17.85 1.00
N SER A 55 2.09 -17.27 -0.16
CA SER A 55 2.98 -17.14 -1.30
C SER A 55 4.00 -16.03 -1.09
N LEU A 56 5.03 -15.96 -1.94
CA LEU A 56 5.96 -14.83 -1.93
C LEU A 56 5.20 -13.51 -2.15
N GLN A 57 4.31 -13.46 -3.14
CA GLN A 57 3.52 -12.27 -3.44
C GLN A 57 2.62 -11.85 -2.27
N THR A 58 2.09 -12.82 -1.52
CA THR A 58 1.31 -12.56 -0.31
C THR A 58 2.16 -11.92 0.78
N LEU A 59 3.39 -12.39 0.97
CA LEU A 59 4.31 -11.83 1.96
C LEU A 59 4.75 -10.40 1.59
N GLU A 60 5.07 -10.17 0.32
CA GLU A 60 5.37 -8.82 -0.19
C GLU A 60 4.20 -7.86 0.08
N LEU A 61 2.97 -8.31 -0.22
CA LEU A 61 1.78 -7.51 0.03
C LEU A 61 1.54 -7.28 1.53
N LYS A 62 1.80 -8.29 2.38
CA LYS A 62 1.71 -8.15 3.85
C LYS A 62 2.67 -7.07 4.37
N ALA A 63 3.90 -6.98 3.85
CA ALA A 63 4.84 -5.92 4.21
C ALA A 63 4.30 -4.52 3.86
N VAL A 64 3.79 -4.36 2.64
CA VAL A 64 3.20 -3.07 2.22
C VAL A 64 1.95 -2.71 3.02
N CYS A 65 1.05 -3.67 3.25
CA CYS A 65 -0.13 -3.47 4.08
C CYS A 65 0.23 -3.08 5.52
N TRP A 66 1.27 -3.68 6.09
CA TRP A 66 1.76 -3.30 7.41
C TRP A 66 2.25 -1.85 7.39
N ALA A 67 3.07 -1.46 6.41
CA ALA A 67 3.60 -0.10 6.32
C ALA A 67 2.46 0.93 6.19
N LEU A 68 1.49 0.70 5.30
CA LEU A 68 0.33 1.58 5.15
C LEU A 68 -0.49 1.71 6.43
N LYS A 69 -0.63 0.62 7.21
CA LYS A 69 -1.34 0.65 8.50
C LYS A 69 -0.54 1.35 9.60
N THR A 70 0.79 1.26 9.57
CA THR A 70 1.66 1.90 10.58
C THR A 70 1.65 3.42 10.45
N TRP A 71 1.55 3.95 9.23
CA TRP A 71 1.48 5.38 8.94
C TRP A 71 0.15 5.75 8.27
N ASP A 72 -0.96 5.31 8.84
CA ASP A 72 -2.31 5.48 8.27
C ASP A 72 -2.80 6.95 8.23
N LYS A 73 -2.18 7.84 9.01
CA LYS A 73 -2.51 9.26 9.12
C LYS A 73 -1.46 10.19 8.50
N GLU A 74 -0.40 9.64 7.93
CA GLU A 74 0.72 10.42 7.37
C GLU A 74 1.09 9.93 5.97
N PRO A 75 1.56 10.80 5.07
CA PRO A 75 2.12 10.34 3.80
C PRO A 75 3.32 9.41 4.02
N ILE A 76 3.36 8.34 3.23
CA ILE A 76 4.43 7.33 3.26
C ILE A 76 4.99 7.12 1.85
N TYR A 77 6.31 7.00 1.75
CA TYR A 77 7.01 6.62 0.52
C TYR A 77 7.50 5.18 0.64
N ILE A 78 6.78 4.26 0.01
CA ILE A 78 7.09 2.83 0.04
C ILE A 78 7.98 2.48 -1.15
N VAL A 79 9.11 1.85 -0.87
CA VAL A 79 10.04 1.31 -1.87
C VAL A 79 9.93 -0.21 -1.82
N SER A 80 9.47 -0.79 -2.92
CA SER A 80 9.33 -2.25 -3.10
C SER A 80 9.91 -2.64 -4.44
N ASP A 81 10.60 -3.78 -4.49
CA ASP A 81 11.06 -4.42 -5.73
C ASP A 81 10.01 -5.36 -6.34
N SER A 82 8.93 -5.63 -5.62
CA SER A 82 7.80 -6.43 -6.08
C SER A 82 6.89 -5.63 -7.02
N LEU A 83 7.16 -5.71 -8.33
CA LEU A 83 6.33 -5.07 -9.37
C LEU A 83 4.86 -5.51 -9.28
N TYR A 84 4.60 -6.76 -8.87
CA TYR A 84 3.25 -7.26 -8.63
C TYR A 84 2.54 -6.39 -7.57
N VAL A 85 3.14 -6.23 -6.39
CA VAL A 85 2.54 -5.48 -5.29
C VAL A 85 2.40 -4.00 -5.62
N VAL A 86 3.43 -3.38 -6.23
CA VAL A 86 3.36 -1.98 -6.66
C VAL A 86 2.16 -1.74 -7.58
N ARG A 87 1.94 -2.62 -8.56
CA ARG A 87 0.79 -2.50 -9.48
C ARG A 87 -0.55 -2.77 -8.81
N VAL A 88 -0.62 -3.71 -7.86
CA VAL A 88 -1.84 -3.97 -7.08
C VAL A 88 -2.20 -2.73 -6.28
N VAL A 89 -1.26 -2.17 -5.51
CA VAL A 89 -1.51 -1.03 -4.63
C VAL A 89 -1.86 0.23 -5.42
N GLN A 90 -1.22 0.47 -6.57
CA GLN A 90 -1.57 1.60 -7.43
C GLN A 90 -2.97 1.53 -8.02
N ARG A 91 -3.53 0.33 -8.21
CA ARG A 91 -4.85 0.13 -8.85
C ARG A 91 -5.95 -0.14 -7.85
N ILE A 92 -5.64 -0.59 -6.64
CA ILE A 92 -6.66 -0.96 -5.66
C ILE A 92 -7.47 0.27 -5.20
N GLU A 93 -6.86 1.45 -5.25
CA GLU A 93 -7.57 2.71 -5.03
C GLU A 93 -8.63 2.96 -6.11
N ASP A 94 -8.28 2.78 -7.38
CA ASP A 94 -9.22 2.91 -8.50
C ASP A 94 -10.28 1.80 -8.49
N ALA A 95 -9.93 0.62 -7.98
CA ALA A 95 -10.80 -0.56 -7.92
C ALA A 95 -11.81 -0.51 -6.76
N LEU A 96 -11.59 0.33 -5.75
CA LEU A 96 -12.65 0.70 -4.82
C LEU A 96 -13.69 1.47 -5.63
N ILE A 97 -14.76 0.79 -6.02
CA ILE A 97 -15.95 1.41 -6.61
C ILE A 97 -16.30 2.56 -5.68
N ARG A 98 -16.07 3.79 -6.16
CA ARG A 98 -16.34 4.99 -5.38
C ARG A 98 -17.80 4.92 -4.98
N GLN A 99 -18.10 5.14 -3.70
CA GLN A 99 -19.49 5.25 -3.26
C GLN A 99 -20.20 6.23 -4.18
N THR A 100 -21.11 5.69 -4.98
CA THR A 100 -21.85 6.46 -5.95
C THR A 100 -22.93 7.22 -5.20
N GLN A 101 -23.04 8.53 -5.46
CA GLN A 101 -24.16 9.31 -4.93
C GLN A 101 -25.51 8.84 -5.51
N ASN A 102 -25.48 8.10 -6.62
CA ASN A 102 -26.62 7.41 -7.18
C ASN A 102 -26.73 6.02 -6.52
N GLN A 103 -27.68 5.90 -5.58
CA GLN A 103 -27.96 4.68 -4.83
C GLN A 103 -28.28 3.51 -5.76
N ASN A 104 -29.09 3.73 -6.80
CA ASN A 104 -29.46 2.69 -7.78
C ASN A 104 -28.25 2.14 -8.54
N LEU A 105 -27.25 2.98 -8.81
CA LEU A 105 -26.02 2.55 -9.46
C LEU A 105 -25.15 1.72 -8.51
N GLY A 106 -25.21 1.98 -7.20
CA GLY A 106 -24.48 1.25 -6.17
C GLY A 106 -25.05 -0.15 -5.94
N GLU A 107 -26.38 -0.29 -6.03
CA GLU A 107 -27.08 -1.57 -5.91
C GLU A 107 -26.68 -2.57 -7.01
N LEU A 108 -26.23 -2.11 -8.18
CA LEU A 108 -25.77 -2.99 -9.26
C LEU A 108 -24.42 -3.70 -8.97
N PHE A 109 -23.70 -3.25 -7.94
CA PHE A 109 -22.38 -3.78 -7.57
C PHE A 109 -22.38 -4.49 -6.20
N LEU A 110 -23.54 -4.69 -5.59
CA LEU A 110 -23.78 -5.51 -4.40
C LEU A 110 -24.19 -6.93 -4.80
#